data_AF-A0A973RMB7-F1
#
_entry.id   AF-A0A973RMB7-F1
#
_cell.length_a   1.000
_cell.length_b   1.000
_cell.length_c   1.000
_cell.angle_alpha   90.00
_cell.angle_beta   90.00
_cell.angle_gamma   90.00
#
_symmetry.space_group_name_H-M   'P 1'
#
loop_
_entity.id
_entity.type
_entity.pdbx_description
1 polymer ?
#
loop_
_entity_poly.entity_id
_entity_poly.type
_entity_poly.pdbx_seq_one_letter_code
_entity_poly.pdbx_strand_id
1 'polypeptide(L)' 'KLRKALAPYVEAGRKRSKSGRTYRQTEVAPDPAAVRAWAQANKMDVPARGRIPKKVYEAFSAAQ' A
#
# COMPACT_ATOMS: atom_id res chain seq x y z
N LYS A 1 34.61 17.50 22.80
CA LYS A 1 34.29 18.87 23.27
C LYS A 1 33.22 19.58 22.40
N LEU A 2 33.09 19.26 21.11
CA LEU A 2 32.12 19.90 20.19
C LEU A 2 30.63 19.65 20.50
N ARG A 3 30.25 18.43 20.92
CA ARG A 3 28.85 18.12 21.24
C ARG A 3 28.27 18.99 22.37
N LYS A 4 29.09 19.38 23.35
CA LYS A 4 28.67 20.24 24.46
C LYS A 4 28.45 21.69 24.02
N ALA A 5 29.31 22.20 23.13
CA ALA A 5 29.20 23.57 22.61
C ALA A 5 27.96 23.76 21.72
N LEU A 6 27.55 22.71 21.01
CA LEU A 6 26.40 22.76 20.11
C LEU A 6 25.08 22.35 20.79
N ALA A 7 25.12 21.85 22.03
CA ALA A 7 23.94 21.41 22.78
C ALA A 7 22.81 22.46 22.88
N PRO A 8 23.05 23.74 23.25
CA PRO A 8 21.97 24.72 23.37
C PRO A 8 21.28 25.01 22.03
N TYR A 9 22.01 24.90 20.92
CA TYR A 9 21.45 25.09 19.57
C TYR A 9 20.66 23.88 19.08
N VAL A 10 21.07 22.67 19.50
CA VAL A 10 20.34 21.43 19.20
C VAL A 10 19.05 21.36 20.04
N GLU A 11 19.07 21.81 21.29
CA GLU A 11 17.89 21.90 22.16
C GLU A 11 16.89 22.97 21.71
N ALA A 12 17.37 24.12 21.24
CA ALA A 12 16.53 25.15 20.62
C ALA A 12 15.95 24.72 19.26
N GLY A 13 16.47 23.65 18.66
CA GLY A 13 15.98 23.07 17.42
C GLY A 13 14.61 22.41 17.61
N ARG A 14 13.60 22.84 16.84
CA ARG A 14 12.29 22.19 16.84
C ARG A 14 12.40 20.78 16.29
N LYS A 15 12.10 19.77 17.11
CA LYS A 15 11.97 18.37 16.67
C LYS A 15 10.87 18.28 15.60
N ARG A 16 11.24 18.10 14.32
CA ARG A 16 10.27 17.64 13.32
C ARG A 16 9.86 16.23 13.72
N SER A 17 8.56 16.00 13.91
CA SER A 17 8.05 14.64 13.88
C SER A 17 8.47 14.05 12.53
N LYS A 18 9.27 12.97 12.56
CA LYS A 18 9.35 12.08 11.40
C LYS A 18 7.90 11.70 11.18
N SER A 19 7.28 12.14 10.08
CA SER A 19 5.87 11.88 9.81
C SER A 19 5.69 10.37 9.85
N GLY A 20 5.28 9.86 11.01
CA GLY A 20 5.36 8.45 11.38
C GLY A 20 4.23 7.65 10.77
N ARG A 21 3.68 8.12 9.63
CA ARG A 21 2.77 7.32 8.86
C ARG A 21 3.63 6.36 8.08
N THR A 22 3.79 5.16 8.63
CA THR A 22 4.30 4.01 7.91
C THR A 22 3.49 3.89 6.62
N TYR A 23 4.17 4.09 5.49
CA TYR A 23 3.59 3.85 4.18
C TYR A 23 3.27 2.34 4.10
N ARG A 24 1.99 1.99 4.18
CA ARG A 24 1.53 0.63 3.91
C ARG A 24 1.45 0.47 2.40
N GLN A 25 2.50 -0.09 1.81
CA GLN A 25 2.43 -0.64 0.48
C GLN A 25 1.42 -1.78 0.51
N THR A 26 0.29 -1.61 -0.16
CA THR A 26 -0.63 -2.72 -0.40
C THR A 26 0.06 -3.69 -1.35
N GLU A 27 0.31 -4.91 -0.89
CA GLU A 27 0.80 -5.99 -1.74
C GLU A 27 -0.14 -6.14 -2.94
N VAL A 28 0.41 -5.90 -4.13
CA VAL A 28 -0.27 -6.16 -5.38
C VAL A 28 -0.16 -7.66 -5.60
N ALA A 29 -1.15 -8.40 -5.09
CA ALA A 29 -1.44 -9.76 -5.54
C ALA A 29 -1.78 -9.72 -7.06
N PRO A 30 -1.83 -10.88 -7.75
CA PRO A 30 -1.57 -11.03 -9.19
C PRO A 30 -2.23 -9.95 -10.03
N ASP A 31 -1.51 -9.47 -11.07
CA ASP A 31 -1.85 -8.31 -11.88
C ASP A 31 -3.37 -8.07 -11.93
N PRO A 32 -3.88 -7.00 -11.31
CA PRO A 32 -5.31 -6.72 -11.28
C PRO A 32 -5.94 -6.67 -12.67
N ALA A 33 -5.15 -6.44 -13.73
CA ALA A 33 -5.62 -6.57 -15.10
C ALA A 33 -5.95 -8.03 -15.47
N ALA A 34 -5.09 -8.99 -15.12
CA ALA A 34 -5.30 -10.42 -15.38
C ALA A 34 -6.51 -10.97 -14.61
N VAL A 35 -6.64 -10.62 -13.32
CA VAL A 35 -7.80 -11.03 -12.51
C VAL A 35 -9.09 -10.43 -13.07
N ARG A 36 -9.07 -9.19 -13.59
CA ARG A 36 -10.23 -8.56 -14.23
C ARG A 36 -10.59 -9.23 -15.57
N ALA A 37 -9.61 -9.53 -16.40
CA ALA A 37 -9.84 -10.22 -17.68
C ALA A 37 -10.44 -11.62 -17.46
N TRP A 38 -9.90 -12.37 -16.49
CA TRP A 38 -10.45 -13.66 -16.10
C TRP A 38 -11.86 -13.52 -15.53
N ALA A 39 -12.10 -12.55 -14.65
CA ALA A 39 -13.43 -12.35 -14.07
C ALA A 39 -14.48 -11.96 -15.12
N GLN A 40 -14.11 -11.12 -16.09
CA GLN A 40 -14.97 -10.79 -17.24
C GLN A 40 -15.28 -12.03 -18.10
N ALA A 41 -14.27 -12.88 -18.36
CA ALA A 41 -14.46 -14.14 -19.08
C ALA A 41 -15.37 -15.12 -18.32
N ASN A 42 -15.33 -15.12 -16.98
CA ASN A 42 -16.16 -15.95 -16.11
C ASN A 42 -17.51 -15.29 -15.76
N LYS A 43 -17.89 -14.21 -16.46
CA LYS A 43 -19.16 -13.47 -16.24
C LYS A 43 -19.36 -12.99 -14.79
N MET A 44 -18.27 -12.69 -14.08
CA MET A 44 -18.33 -12.11 -12.74
C MET A 44 -18.40 -10.59 -12.81
N ASP A 45 -19.23 -10.00 -11.93
CA ASP A 45 -19.40 -8.55 -11.85
C ASP A 45 -18.15 -7.90 -11.23
N VAL A 46 -17.37 -7.21 -12.07
CA VAL A 46 -16.16 -6.50 -11.67
C VAL A 46 -16.20 -5.08 -12.21
N PRO A 47 -15.95 -4.06 -11.36
CA PRO A 47 -15.86 -2.68 -11.80
C PRO A 47 -14.81 -2.49 -12.91
N ALA A 48 -15.16 -1.70 -13.94
CA ALA A 48 -14.27 -1.35 -15.04
C ALA A 48 -12.97 -0.67 -14.55
N ARG A 49 -13.02 0.01 -13.39
CA ARG A 49 -11.86 0.58 -12.70
C ARG A 49 -12.01 0.46 -11.18
N GLY A 50 -10.89 0.48 -10.46
CA GLY A 50 -10.87 0.45 -9.00
C GLY A 50 -10.61 -0.94 -8.41
N ARG A 51 -11.00 -1.12 -7.14
CA ARG A 51 -10.71 -2.34 -6.37
C ARG A 51 -11.55 -3.51 -6.89
N ILE A 52 -10.90 -4.66 -7.08
CA ILE A 52 -11.57 -5.93 -7.39
C ILE A 52 -12.12 -6.52 -6.09
N PRO A 53 -13.40 -6.95 -6.05
CA PRO A 53 -13.98 -7.58 -4.86
C PRO A 53 -13.20 -8.81 -4.41
N LYS A 54 -13.07 -9.02 -3.09
CA LYS A 54 -12.33 -10.16 -2.52
C LYS A 54 -12.85 -11.52 -3.02
N LYS A 55 -14.16 -11.63 -3.26
CA LYS A 55 -14.82 -12.82 -3.81
C LYS A 55 -14.21 -13.25 -5.16
N VAL A 56 -13.78 -12.29 -5.98
CA VAL A 56 -13.18 -12.56 -7.29
C VAL A 56 -11.76 -13.10 -7.14
N TYR A 57 -10.99 -12.59 -6.16
CA TYR A 57 -9.66 -13.13 -5.84
C TYR A 57 -9.75 -14.56 -5.30
N GLU A 58 -10.74 -14.85 -4.45
CA GLU A 58 -10.97 -16.19 -3.92
C GLU A 58 -11.33 -17.17 -5.05
N ALA A 59 -12.24 -16.77 -5.94
CA ALA A 59 -12.60 -17.57 -7.11
C ALA A 59 -11.41 -17.75 -8.08
N PHE A 60 -10.58 -16.71 -8.28
CA PHE A 60 -9.37 -16.80 -9.09
C PHE A 60 -8.35 -17.76 -8.48
N SER A 61 -8.14 -17.70 -7.16
CA SER A 61 -7.24 -18.61 -6.45
C SER A 61 -7.73 -20.06 -6.41
N ALA A 62 -9.06 -20.28 -6.43
CA ALA A 62 -9.64 -21.62 -6.49
C ALA A 62 -9.59 -22.22 -7.91
N ALA A 63 -9.52 -21.38 -8.94
CA ALA A 63 -9.38 -21.79 -10.34
C ALA A 63 -7.91 -21.92 -10.80
N GLN A 64 -6.95 -21.52 -9.95
CA GLN A 64 -5.50 -21.53 -10.19
C GLN A 64 -4.89 -22.88 -9.79
#